data_AF-A0A151E679-F1
#
_entry.id   AF-A0A151E679-F1
#
_cell.length_a   1.000
_cell.length_b   1.000
_cell.length_c   1.000
_cell.angle_alpha   90.00
_cell.angle_beta   90.00
_cell.angle_gamma   90.00
#
_symmetry.space_group_name_H-M   'P 1'
#
loop_
_entity.id
_entity.type
_entity.pdbx_description
1 polymer ?
#
loop_
_entity_poly.entity_id
_entity_poly.type
_entity_poly.pdbx_seq_one_letter_code
_entity_poly.pdbx_strand_id
1 'polypeptide(L)'
;MKKILAVSIILFFIGIAVAPSINHSVVTASIDDDLVEVTSQACGIKGYKDTTVKLTREQYQDLEQYLVEFRARLNQTTSREEAIPLFKDAVVELDKYGLLPEGMSVRQAQDIVTSSSRSVSLPGALRGGRILYGSSVNNRRNLFCLVVGHTNHTWFETAGARLSMIISEILYSYDVRLLSYALFFISLNWYVLCNINPLNVLNIIYVGCQDPNMNIEYPASGWVTSIGVFGIQKNKGSMTGALPIQGTYWPWYAPEAPIVLGYPAVVGFSGFKIGWMKSLYWTGGDYDYLGSAVWVRITSDF
;
A
#
# COMPACT_ATOMS: atom_id res chain seq x y z
N MET A 1 -21.50 31.47 -11.75
CA MET A 1 -21.73 30.81 -10.44
C MET A 1 -22.65 29.58 -10.50
N LYS A 2 -23.85 29.63 -11.10
CA LYS A 2 -24.80 28.49 -11.10
C LYS A 2 -24.27 27.18 -11.74
N LYS A 3 -23.39 27.27 -12.76
CA LYS A 3 -22.80 26.08 -13.42
C LYS A 3 -21.75 25.35 -12.56
N ILE A 4 -21.00 26.08 -11.74
CA ILE A 4 -20.01 25.48 -10.81
C ILE A 4 -20.75 24.79 -9.65
N LEU A 5 -21.82 25.42 -9.14
CA LEU A 5 -22.68 24.82 -8.12
C LEU A 5 -23.28 23.49 -8.58
N ALA A 6 -23.75 23.42 -9.84
CA ALA A 6 -24.30 22.19 -10.40
C ALA A 6 -23.25 21.06 -10.51
N VAL A 7 -22.00 21.38 -10.92
CA VAL A 7 -20.92 20.39 -10.99
C VAL A 7 -20.51 19.91 -9.59
N SER A 8 -20.44 20.82 -8.60
CA SER A 8 -20.17 20.46 -7.20
C SER A 8 -21.30 19.62 -6.60
N ILE A 9 -22.57 19.90 -6.94
CA ILE A 9 -23.72 19.10 -6.50
C ILE A 9 -23.71 17.71 -7.16
N ILE A 10 -23.36 17.61 -8.45
CA ILE A 10 -23.21 16.31 -9.14
C ILE A 10 -22.08 15.48 -8.53
N LEU A 11 -20.93 16.09 -8.20
CA LEU A 11 -19.84 15.42 -7.48
C LEU A 11 -20.26 15.03 -6.05
N PHE A 12 -21.06 15.86 -5.38
CA PHE A 12 -21.63 15.56 -4.05
C PHE A 12 -22.61 14.37 -4.12
N PHE A 13 -23.42 14.27 -5.17
CA PHE A 13 -24.31 13.12 -5.37
C PHE A 13 -23.59 11.87 -5.85
N ILE A 14 -22.50 11.95 -6.61
CA ILE A 14 -21.66 10.77 -6.91
C ILE A 14 -20.91 10.32 -5.64
N GLY A 15 -20.48 11.25 -4.79
CA GLY A 15 -19.85 10.96 -3.49
C GLY A 15 -20.80 10.46 -2.40
N ILE A 16 -22.11 10.73 -2.51
CA ILE A 16 -23.16 10.25 -1.58
C ILE A 16 -23.94 9.05 -2.15
N ALA A 17 -23.90 8.83 -3.47
CA ALA A 17 -24.47 7.63 -4.10
C ALA A 17 -23.55 6.40 -3.99
N VAL A 18 -22.31 6.58 -3.52
CA VAL A 18 -21.66 5.54 -2.70
C VAL A 18 -22.14 5.74 -1.26
N ALA A 19 -23.47 5.65 -1.09
CA ALA A 19 -23.97 5.20 0.19
C ALA A 19 -23.22 3.89 0.42
N PRO A 20 -22.66 3.67 1.62
CA PRO A 20 -22.30 2.33 1.98
C PRO A 20 -23.62 1.58 1.84
N SER A 21 -23.75 0.72 0.84
CA SER A 21 -24.45 -0.53 1.08
C SER A 21 -23.59 -1.30 2.07
N ILE A 22 -23.45 -0.75 3.29
CA ILE A 22 -23.46 -1.50 4.52
C ILE A 22 -24.84 -2.16 4.48
N ASN A 23 -24.93 -3.22 3.67
CA ASN A 23 -25.44 -4.43 4.26
C ASN A 23 -24.57 -4.58 5.50
N HIS A 24 -25.23 -4.43 6.65
CA HIS A 24 -24.85 -5.12 7.85
C HIS A 24 -24.72 -6.61 7.50
N SER A 25 -23.62 -7.00 6.86
CA SER A 25 -22.84 -8.08 7.39
C SER A 25 -22.02 -7.45 8.54
N VAL A 26 -22.61 -7.18 9.70
CA VAL A 26 -22.63 -8.21 10.76
C VAL A 26 -21.88 -9.41 10.24
N VAL A 27 -20.68 -9.63 10.76
CA VAL A 27 -20.10 -10.97 10.80
C VAL A 27 -21.21 -11.85 11.35
N THR A 28 -22.02 -12.36 10.43
CA THR A 28 -22.74 -13.57 10.63
C THR A 28 -21.56 -14.48 10.41
N ALA A 29 -20.86 -14.74 11.51
CA ALA A 29 -20.53 -16.11 11.78
C ALA A 29 -21.87 -16.85 11.72
N SER A 30 -22.39 -17.08 10.49
CA SER A 30 -23.07 -18.33 10.26
C SER A 30 -21.93 -19.30 10.48
N ILE A 31 -21.98 -19.89 11.66
CA ILE A 31 -21.20 -21.06 12.04
C ILE A 31 -21.55 -22.13 10.99
N ASP A 32 -20.95 -22.02 9.80
CA ASP A 32 -20.37 -23.14 9.10
C ASP A 32 -18.89 -23.02 9.44
N ASP A 33 -18.50 -23.67 10.53
CA ASP A 33 -17.27 -23.46 11.32
C ASP A 33 -15.94 -23.56 10.55
N ASP A 34 -15.95 -23.92 9.27
CA ASP A 34 -14.77 -24.41 8.54
C ASP A 34 -14.23 -23.48 7.44
N LEU A 35 -14.89 -22.34 7.15
CA LEU A 35 -14.52 -21.45 6.06
C LEU A 35 -14.05 -20.06 6.52
N VAL A 36 -12.93 -19.60 5.95
CA VAL A 36 -12.32 -18.28 6.11
C VAL A 36 -12.58 -17.47 4.84
N GLU A 37 -13.23 -16.32 4.95
CA GLU A 37 -13.41 -15.41 3.81
C GLU A 37 -12.13 -14.60 3.56
N VAL A 38 -11.58 -14.74 2.36
CA VAL A 38 -10.46 -13.95 1.86
C VAL A 38 -10.94 -13.15 0.66
N THR A 39 -10.92 -11.83 0.77
CA THR A 39 -11.36 -10.94 -0.31
C THR A 39 -10.16 -10.36 -1.04
N SER A 40 -10.18 -10.45 -2.36
CA SER A 40 -9.31 -9.72 -3.26
C SER A 40 -10.11 -8.71 -4.10
N GLN A 41 -9.59 -7.52 -4.34
CA GLN A 41 -10.23 -6.45 -5.12
C GLN A 41 -9.18 -5.78 -6.00
N ALA A 42 -9.51 -5.35 -7.22
CA ALA A 42 -8.58 -4.63 -8.09
C ALA A 42 -9.04 -3.19 -8.30
N CYS A 43 -8.54 -2.25 -7.48
CA CYS A 43 -8.72 -0.82 -7.74
C CYS A 43 -7.54 -0.24 -8.52
N GLY A 44 -7.84 0.73 -9.40
CA GLY A 44 -6.84 1.41 -10.24
C GLY A 44 -6.65 0.79 -11.63
N ILE A 45 -7.19 -0.41 -11.88
CA ILE A 45 -7.27 -1.01 -13.21
C ILE A 45 -8.74 -1.10 -13.61
N LYS A 46 -9.15 -0.31 -14.61
CA LYS A 46 -10.53 -0.35 -15.12
C LYS A 46 -10.83 -1.71 -15.73
N GLY A 47 -11.93 -2.35 -15.32
CA GLY A 47 -12.47 -3.54 -15.97
C GLY A 47 -12.43 -4.85 -15.17
N TYR A 48 -11.87 -4.85 -13.96
CA TYR A 48 -11.81 -6.04 -13.10
C TYR A 48 -12.74 -5.88 -11.89
N LYS A 49 -13.42 -6.97 -11.50
CA LYS A 49 -14.31 -7.04 -10.33
C LYS A 49 -13.58 -7.63 -9.12
N ASP A 50 -14.18 -7.45 -7.95
CA ASP A 50 -13.72 -8.04 -6.70
C ASP A 50 -13.88 -9.56 -6.75
N THR A 51 -12.89 -10.28 -6.24
CA THR A 51 -12.92 -11.73 -6.03
C THR A 51 -12.88 -12.02 -4.53
N THR A 52 -14.04 -12.29 -3.93
CA THR A 52 -14.12 -12.86 -2.58
C THR A 52 -14.15 -14.37 -2.69
N VAL A 53 -13.18 -15.04 -2.06
CA VAL A 53 -13.09 -16.49 -1.99
C VAL A 53 -13.29 -16.97 -0.56
N LYS A 54 -14.02 -18.07 -0.41
CA LYS A 54 -14.13 -18.79 0.86
C LYS A 54 -13.11 -19.91 0.83
N LEU A 55 -12.08 -19.79 1.66
CA LEU A 55 -11.06 -20.82 1.81
C LEU A 55 -11.41 -21.71 3.00
N THR A 56 -11.13 -23.00 2.92
CA THR A 56 -11.16 -23.85 4.12
C THR A 56 -10.06 -23.43 5.08
N ARG A 57 -10.18 -23.79 6.37
CA ARG A 57 -9.07 -23.59 7.34
C ARG A 57 -7.76 -24.22 6.85
N GLU A 58 -7.84 -25.40 6.23
CA GLU A 58 -6.67 -26.08 5.63
C GLU A 58 -6.08 -25.24 4.48
N GLN A 59 -6.89 -24.77 3.54
CA GLN A 59 -6.42 -23.91 2.44
C GLN A 59 -5.79 -22.61 2.93
N TYR A 60 -6.34 -22.02 4.00
CA TYR A 60 -5.77 -20.82 4.61
C TYR A 60 -4.43 -21.13 5.29
N GLN A 61 -4.31 -22.26 5.99
CA GLN A 61 -3.06 -22.71 6.59
C GLN A 61 -1.99 -23.04 5.53
N ASP A 62 -2.38 -23.67 4.42
CA ASP A 62 -1.50 -23.94 3.28
C ASP A 62 -0.98 -22.64 2.66
N LEU A 63 -1.85 -21.62 2.54
CA LEU A 63 -1.46 -20.29 2.06
C LEU A 63 -0.49 -19.60 3.03
N GLU A 64 -0.74 -19.63 4.34
CA GLU A 64 0.17 -19.08 5.35
C GLU A 64 1.53 -19.81 5.32
N GLN A 65 1.52 -21.14 5.25
CA GLN A 65 2.73 -21.94 5.14
C GLN A 65 3.50 -21.60 3.87
N TYR A 66 2.81 -21.44 2.73
CA TYR A 66 3.44 -21.01 1.49
C TYR A 66 4.16 -19.66 1.63
N LEU A 67 3.55 -18.68 2.30
CA LEU A 67 4.17 -17.37 2.54
C LEU A 67 5.42 -17.49 3.43
N VAL A 68 5.41 -18.36 4.43
CA VAL A 68 6.58 -18.68 5.26
C VAL A 68 7.70 -19.31 4.42
N GLU A 69 7.38 -20.29 3.57
CA GLU A 69 8.35 -20.95 2.69
C GLU A 69 8.88 -20.01 1.60
N PHE A 70 8.01 -19.17 1.02
CA PHE A 70 8.39 -18.12 0.09
C PHE A 70 9.41 -17.18 0.72
N ARG A 71 9.16 -16.73 1.97
CA ARG A 71 10.11 -15.91 2.72
C ARG A 71 11.44 -16.64 2.96
N ALA A 72 11.41 -17.93 3.27
CA ALA A 72 12.62 -18.73 3.47
C ALA A 72 13.46 -18.82 2.19
N ARG A 73 12.82 -19.13 1.05
CA ARG A 73 13.45 -19.16 -0.28
C ARG A 73 14.03 -17.80 -0.67
N LEU A 74 13.27 -16.73 -0.44
CA LEU A 74 13.74 -15.38 -0.72
C LEU A 74 14.93 -14.98 0.16
N ASN A 75 14.98 -15.44 1.41
CA ASN A 75 16.13 -15.19 2.28
C ASN A 75 17.42 -15.85 1.81
N GLN A 76 17.32 -16.97 1.08
CA GLN A 76 18.44 -17.70 0.47
C GLN A 76 18.86 -17.11 -0.89
N THR A 77 17.99 -16.31 -1.51
CA THR A 77 18.27 -15.65 -2.77
C THR A 77 19.38 -14.61 -2.64
N THR A 78 20.28 -14.57 -3.62
CA THR A 78 21.44 -13.66 -3.64
C THR A 78 21.36 -12.60 -4.73
N SER A 79 20.52 -12.81 -5.74
CA SER A 79 20.38 -11.92 -6.89
C SER A 79 18.93 -11.56 -7.20
N ARG A 80 18.75 -10.52 -8.00
CA ARG A 80 17.43 -10.10 -8.48
C ARG A 80 16.87 -11.13 -9.45
N GLU A 81 17.74 -11.69 -10.29
CA GLU A 81 17.43 -12.65 -11.34
C GLU A 81 16.87 -13.95 -10.74
N GLU A 82 17.38 -14.37 -9.58
CA GLU A 82 16.86 -15.48 -8.77
C GLU A 82 15.52 -15.15 -8.10
N ALA A 83 15.28 -13.87 -7.73
CA ALA A 83 14.04 -13.46 -7.07
C ALA A 83 12.84 -13.38 -8.03
N ILE A 84 13.05 -12.98 -9.29
CA ILE A 84 11.98 -12.86 -10.29
C ILE A 84 11.13 -14.15 -10.43
N PRO A 85 11.71 -15.36 -10.62
CA PRO A 85 10.91 -16.57 -10.71
C PRO A 85 10.13 -16.84 -9.43
N LEU A 86 10.70 -16.58 -8.24
CA LEU A 86 9.98 -16.72 -6.97
C LEU A 86 8.71 -15.83 -6.93
N PHE A 87 8.83 -14.57 -7.32
CA PHE A 87 7.68 -13.65 -7.36
C PHE A 87 6.63 -14.07 -8.39
N LYS A 88 7.06 -14.64 -9.53
CA LYS A 88 6.13 -15.19 -10.53
C LYS A 88 5.40 -16.42 -10.04
N ASP A 89 6.09 -17.30 -9.32
CA ASP A 89 5.52 -18.49 -8.69
C ASP A 89 4.54 -18.10 -7.57
N ALA A 90 4.82 -17.03 -6.83
CA ALA A 90 3.89 -16.49 -5.83
C ALA A 90 2.56 -16.05 -6.46
N VAL A 91 2.60 -15.42 -7.63
CA VAL A 91 1.37 -15.07 -8.36
C VAL A 91 0.59 -16.30 -8.82
N VAL A 92 1.28 -17.35 -9.28
CA VAL A 92 0.64 -18.63 -9.64
C VAL A 92 -0.02 -19.25 -8.41
N GLU A 93 0.64 -19.21 -7.25
CA GLU A 93 0.08 -19.76 -6.02
C GLU A 93 -1.17 -19.00 -5.57
N LEU A 94 -1.14 -17.67 -5.61
CA LEU A 94 -2.31 -16.85 -5.28
C LEU A 94 -3.50 -17.12 -6.21
N ASP A 95 -3.24 -17.39 -7.50
CA ASP A 95 -4.27 -17.76 -8.48
C ASP A 95 -4.95 -19.09 -8.15
N LYS A 96 -4.23 -20.08 -7.61
CA LYS A 96 -4.82 -21.37 -7.20
C LYS A 96 -5.92 -21.21 -6.15
N TYR A 97 -5.78 -20.21 -5.28
CA TYR A 97 -6.77 -19.87 -4.26
C TYR A 97 -7.85 -18.91 -4.78
N GLY A 98 -7.82 -18.52 -6.05
CA GLY A 98 -8.74 -17.53 -6.62
C GLY A 98 -8.53 -16.11 -6.09
N LEU A 99 -7.32 -15.80 -5.62
CA LEU A 99 -6.99 -14.48 -5.05
C LEU A 99 -6.58 -13.46 -6.12
N LEU A 100 -6.59 -13.85 -7.40
CA LEU A 100 -6.44 -12.90 -8.49
C LEU A 100 -7.79 -12.22 -8.79
N PRO A 101 -7.76 -10.94 -9.19
CA PRO A 101 -8.97 -10.22 -9.60
C PRO A 101 -9.71 -10.91 -10.75
N GLU A 102 -11.04 -10.97 -10.69
CA GLU A 102 -11.86 -11.64 -11.71
C GLU A 102 -11.57 -11.09 -13.11
N GLY A 103 -11.11 -11.97 -14.00
CA GLY A 103 -10.76 -11.64 -15.39
C GLY A 103 -9.28 -11.31 -15.60
N MET A 104 -8.48 -11.14 -14.53
CA MET A 104 -7.04 -10.95 -14.64
C MET A 104 -6.35 -12.27 -14.90
N SER A 105 -5.58 -12.36 -15.98
CA SER A 105 -4.74 -13.53 -16.22
C SER A 105 -3.52 -13.54 -15.30
N VAL A 106 -3.05 -14.74 -14.93
CA VAL A 106 -1.79 -14.96 -14.22
C VAL A 106 -0.64 -14.18 -14.85
N ARG A 107 -0.54 -14.17 -16.18
CA ARG A 107 0.50 -13.44 -16.91
C ARG A 107 0.45 -11.94 -16.64
N GLN A 108 -0.74 -11.33 -16.65
CA GLN A 108 -0.90 -9.90 -16.36
C GLN A 108 -0.50 -9.60 -14.92
N ALA A 109 -0.91 -10.42 -13.96
CA ALA A 109 -0.55 -10.27 -12.55
C ALA A 109 0.98 -10.40 -12.34
N GLN A 110 1.62 -11.38 -12.98
CA GLN A 110 3.07 -11.56 -12.97
C GLN A 110 3.79 -10.34 -13.55
N ASP A 111 3.30 -9.81 -14.68
CA ASP A 111 3.87 -8.63 -15.31
C ASP A 111 3.75 -7.40 -14.40
N ILE A 112 2.65 -7.22 -13.66
CA ILE A 112 2.49 -6.11 -12.71
C ILE A 112 3.49 -6.22 -11.55
N VAL A 113 3.52 -7.38 -10.88
CA VAL A 113 4.39 -7.65 -9.72
C VAL A 113 5.87 -7.51 -10.08
N THR A 114 6.23 -7.91 -11.30
CA THR A 114 7.61 -7.86 -11.80
C THR A 114 7.87 -6.70 -12.74
N SER A 115 6.96 -5.73 -12.90
CA SER A 115 7.07 -4.68 -13.93
C SER A 115 8.32 -3.82 -13.80
N SER A 116 8.73 -3.47 -12.57
CA SER A 116 9.99 -2.75 -12.33
C SER A 116 11.24 -3.60 -12.63
N SER A 117 11.08 -4.92 -12.81
CA SER A 117 12.15 -5.88 -13.15
C SER A 117 12.69 -5.73 -14.56
N ARG A 118 11.95 -5.07 -15.47
CA ARG A 118 12.48 -4.73 -16.79
C ARG A 118 13.75 -3.91 -16.60
N SER A 119 14.84 -4.32 -17.24
CA SER A 119 16.17 -3.73 -17.10
C SER A 119 16.09 -2.22 -17.21
N VAL A 120 16.11 -1.51 -16.08
CA VAL A 120 16.28 -0.07 -16.09
C VAL A 120 17.75 0.14 -16.40
N SER A 121 18.07 0.37 -17.67
CA SER A 121 19.35 0.93 -18.06
C SER A 121 19.41 2.33 -17.45
N LEU A 122 19.94 2.42 -16.22
CA LEU A 122 20.09 3.70 -15.53
C LEU A 122 20.91 4.63 -16.43
N PRO A 123 20.37 5.81 -16.81
CA PRO A 123 21.15 6.83 -17.47
C PRO A 123 22.39 7.14 -16.63
N GLY A 124 23.53 7.41 -17.30
CA GLY A 124 24.81 7.67 -16.63
C GLY A 124 24.75 8.74 -15.52
N ALA A 125 23.77 9.65 -15.56
CA ALA A 125 23.50 10.66 -14.53
C ALA A 125 23.03 10.10 -13.17
N LEU A 126 22.44 8.89 -13.12
CA LEU A 126 22.11 8.19 -11.87
C LEU A 126 23.24 7.25 -11.41
N ARG A 127 24.16 6.86 -12.30
CA ARG A 127 25.44 6.21 -11.94
C ARG A 127 26.44 7.22 -11.35
N GLY A 128 26.46 8.45 -11.87
CA GLY A 128 27.25 9.55 -11.33
C GLY A 128 26.53 10.20 -10.17
N GLY A 129 26.74 9.70 -8.95
CA GLY A 129 26.09 10.15 -7.73
C GLY A 129 26.27 11.65 -7.44
N ARG A 130 25.45 12.51 -8.06
CA ARG A 130 25.38 13.94 -7.74
C ARG A 130 23.97 14.48 -7.49
N ILE A 131 22.90 13.75 -7.85
CA ILE A 131 21.51 14.20 -7.62
C ILE A 131 20.97 13.76 -6.23
N LEU A 132 21.72 12.94 -5.47
CA LEU A 132 21.30 12.40 -4.15
C LEU A 132 22.36 12.60 -3.04
N TYR A 133 23.20 13.63 -3.15
CA TYR A 133 24.24 13.92 -2.15
C TYR A 133 23.66 14.68 -0.96
N GLY A 134 23.27 13.91 0.06
CA GLY A 134 22.80 14.42 1.33
C GLY A 134 22.43 13.31 2.32
N SER A 135 23.16 12.19 2.34
CA SER A 135 23.31 11.31 3.51
C SER A 135 24.07 10.04 3.14
N SER A 136 25.19 9.83 3.83
CA SER A 136 25.77 8.55 4.28
C SER A 136 25.60 7.30 3.41
N VAL A 137 26.74 6.67 3.10
CA VAL A 137 26.91 5.33 2.50
C VAL A 137 26.17 4.22 3.28
N ASN A 138 25.67 4.52 4.49
CA ASN A 138 24.88 3.63 5.34
C ASN A 138 23.35 3.73 5.12
N ASN A 139 22.89 4.43 4.07
CA ASN A 139 21.48 4.58 3.79
C ASN A 139 20.86 3.27 3.30
N ARG A 140 20.03 2.63 4.13
CA ARG A 140 19.12 1.53 3.80
C ARG A 140 18.04 1.97 2.80
N ARG A 141 18.49 2.35 1.60
CA ARG A 141 17.66 2.79 0.48
C ARG A 141 17.83 1.85 -0.69
N ASN A 142 16.74 1.53 -1.38
CA ASN A 142 16.77 0.73 -2.60
C ASN A 142 15.96 1.39 -3.70
N LEU A 143 16.40 1.26 -4.95
CA LEU A 143 15.72 1.82 -6.12
C LEU A 143 15.34 0.73 -7.10
N PHE A 144 14.22 0.91 -7.81
CA PHE A 144 13.67 -0.03 -8.81
C PHE A 144 13.70 -1.47 -8.33
N CYS A 145 13.15 -1.69 -7.13
CA CYS A 145 13.31 -2.93 -6.39
C CYS A 145 12.08 -3.83 -6.48
N LEU A 146 12.29 -5.12 -6.31
CA LEU A 146 11.27 -6.04 -5.82
C LEU A 146 11.20 -5.86 -4.31
N VAL A 147 9.99 -5.79 -3.77
CA VAL A 147 9.74 -5.55 -2.35
C VAL A 147 8.76 -6.60 -1.87
N VAL A 148 9.07 -7.20 -0.72
CA VAL A 148 8.09 -7.98 0.04
C VAL A 148 8.23 -7.64 1.52
N GLY A 149 7.13 -7.64 2.25
CA GLY A 149 7.16 -7.52 3.69
C GLY A 149 5.89 -8.02 4.34
N HIS A 150 6.00 -8.22 5.64
CA HIS A 150 4.88 -8.35 6.57
C HIS A 150 5.12 -7.31 7.65
N THR A 151 4.23 -6.33 7.77
CA THR A 151 4.35 -5.28 8.78
C THR A 151 3.00 -4.91 9.35
N ASN A 152 2.96 -4.73 10.67
CA ASN A 152 1.86 -4.03 11.32
C ASN A 152 2.05 -2.50 11.16
N HIS A 153 1.10 -1.72 11.67
CA HIS A 153 1.12 -0.27 11.61
C HIS A 153 1.44 0.31 10.22
N THR A 154 0.88 -0.33 9.21
CA THR A 154 1.18 -0.06 7.81
C THR A 154 -0.08 0.39 7.10
N TRP A 155 0.03 1.36 6.20
CA TRP A 155 -1.08 1.72 5.33
C TRP A 155 -0.61 2.16 3.96
N PHE A 156 -1.56 2.21 3.04
CA PHE A 156 -1.31 2.47 1.64
C PHE A 156 -2.03 3.74 1.23
N GLU A 157 -1.33 4.59 0.49
CA GLU A 157 -1.91 5.78 -0.12
C GLU A 157 -1.65 5.75 -1.62
N THR A 158 -2.66 6.02 -2.42
CA THR A 158 -2.45 6.14 -3.86
C THR A 158 -1.85 7.49 -4.23
N ALA A 159 -1.26 7.59 -5.41
CA ALA A 159 -0.91 8.88 -6.02
C ALA A 159 -2.12 9.84 -6.13
N GLY A 160 -3.33 9.31 -6.39
CA GLY A 160 -4.57 10.10 -6.51
C GLY A 160 -4.94 10.81 -5.20
N ALA A 161 -5.07 10.04 -4.12
CA ALA A 161 -5.29 10.55 -2.76
C ALA A 161 -4.29 11.65 -2.38
N ARG A 162 -2.98 11.40 -2.59
CA ARG A 162 -1.93 12.35 -2.27
C ARG A 162 -2.05 13.65 -3.08
N LEU A 163 -2.31 13.53 -4.38
CA LEU A 163 -2.51 14.70 -5.26
C LEU A 163 -3.74 15.52 -4.82
N SER A 164 -4.87 14.86 -4.53
CA SER A 164 -6.07 15.55 -4.05
C SER A 164 -5.84 16.27 -2.72
N MET A 165 -5.05 15.70 -1.81
CA MET A 165 -4.69 16.35 -0.56
C MET A 165 -3.82 17.59 -0.77
N ILE A 166 -2.77 17.49 -1.59
CA ILE A 166 -1.91 18.63 -1.91
C ILE A 166 -2.74 19.78 -2.51
N ILE A 167 -3.63 19.47 -3.45
CA ILE A 167 -4.50 20.50 -4.05
C ILE A 167 -5.46 21.08 -2.99
N SER A 168 -6.00 20.24 -2.10
CA SER A 168 -6.86 20.69 -1.02
C SER A 168 -6.15 21.68 -0.09
N GLU A 169 -4.91 21.40 0.32
CA GLU A 169 -4.08 22.28 1.16
C GLU A 169 -3.79 23.62 0.45
N ILE A 170 -3.43 23.57 -0.83
CA ILE A 170 -3.20 24.76 -1.65
C ILE A 170 -4.48 25.62 -1.68
N LEU A 171 -5.64 25.03 -2.00
CA LEU A 171 -6.90 25.77 -2.08
C LEU A 171 -7.34 26.35 -0.73
N TYR A 172 -7.07 25.65 0.36
CA TYR A 172 -7.33 26.15 1.70
C TYR A 172 -6.52 27.42 1.99
N SER A 173 -5.24 27.46 1.56
CA SER A 173 -4.39 28.64 1.71
C SER A 173 -4.88 29.88 0.93
N TYR A 174 -5.69 29.67 -0.11
CA TYR A 174 -6.35 30.72 -0.90
C TYR A 174 -7.79 31.02 -0.45
N ASP A 175 -8.21 30.53 0.72
CA ASP A 175 -9.57 30.69 1.30
C ASP A 175 -10.70 30.11 0.43
N VAL A 176 -10.39 29.17 -0.47
CA VAL A 176 -11.37 28.46 -1.32
C VAL A 176 -11.91 27.23 -0.57
N ARG A 177 -12.55 27.46 0.59
CA ARG A 177 -12.89 26.42 1.57
C ARG A 177 -13.78 25.30 1.02
N LEU A 178 -14.81 25.64 0.25
CA LEU A 178 -15.77 24.64 -0.26
C LEU A 178 -15.08 23.61 -1.17
N LEU A 179 -14.20 24.06 -2.06
CA LEU A 179 -13.49 23.17 -2.98
C LEU A 179 -12.40 22.36 -2.26
N SER A 180 -11.72 22.97 -1.29
CA SER A 180 -10.80 22.27 -0.40
C SER A 180 -11.50 21.12 0.33
N TYR A 181 -12.65 21.36 0.96
CA TYR A 181 -13.43 20.28 1.60
C TYR A 181 -13.87 19.21 0.60
N ALA A 182 -14.35 19.59 -0.59
CA ALA A 182 -14.72 18.62 -1.61
C ALA A 182 -13.55 17.70 -2.01
N LEU A 183 -12.36 18.27 -2.25
CA LEU A 183 -11.17 17.48 -2.58
C LEU A 183 -10.68 16.62 -1.41
N PHE A 184 -10.85 17.10 -0.18
CA PHE A 184 -10.58 16.30 1.01
C PHE A 184 -11.50 15.07 1.12
N PHE A 185 -12.80 15.23 0.86
CA PHE A 185 -13.70 14.06 0.82
C PHE A 185 -13.36 13.12 -0.33
N ILE A 186 -12.93 13.64 -1.49
CA ILE A 186 -12.44 12.81 -2.59
C ILE A 186 -11.18 12.04 -2.17
N SER A 187 -10.23 12.68 -1.48
CA SER A 187 -9.02 12.01 -1.00
C SER A 187 -9.34 10.92 0.02
N LEU A 188 -10.29 11.17 0.92
CA LEU A 188 -10.77 10.19 1.90
C LEU A 188 -11.37 8.95 1.21
N ASN A 189 -12.25 9.15 0.22
CA ASN A 189 -12.80 8.04 -0.56
C ASN A 189 -11.70 7.24 -1.23
N TRP A 190 -10.72 7.92 -1.82
CA TRP A 190 -9.61 7.27 -2.49
C TRP A 190 -8.73 6.47 -1.54
N TYR A 191 -8.56 6.95 -0.31
CA TYR A 191 -7.85 6.23 0.74
C TYR A 191 -8.61 4.99 1.23
N VAL A 192 -9.92 5.10 1.45
CA VAL A 192 -10.75 3.95 1.84
C VAL A 192 -10.66 2.88 0.76
N LEU A 193 -10.85 3.26 -0.50
CA LEU A 193 -10.71 2.37 -1.66
C LEU A 193 -9.29 1.79 -1.77
N CYS A 194 -8.27 2.57 -1.42
CA CYS A 194 -6.89 2.11 -1.41
C CYS A 194 -6.68 0.98 -0.41
N ASN A 195 -7.15 1.13 0.84
CA ASN A 195 -6.88 0.15 1.89
C ASN A 195 -7.64 -1.16 1.72
N ILE A 196 -8.78 -1.14 1.04
CA ILE A 196 -9.56 -2.35 0.73
C ILE A 196 -8.98 -3.10 -0.51
N ASN A 197 -8.25 -2.40 -1.37
CA ASN A 197 -7.69 -2.94 -2.61
C ASN A 197 -6.34 -3.67 -2.41
N PRO A 198 -6.25 -5.01 -2.56
CA PRO A 198 -4.99 -5.75 -2.55
C PRO A 198 -4.05 -5.38 -3.70
N LEU A 199 -4.56 -4.99 -4.87
CA LEU A 199 -3.72 -4.63 -6.01
C LEU A 199 -3.34 -3.16 -5.99
N ASN A 200 -2.17 -2.87 -5.47
CA ASN A 200 -1.64 -1.52 -5.43
C ASN A 200 -0.99 -1.18 -6.76
N VAL A 201 -1.20 0.03 -7.27
CA VAL A 201 -0.56 0.53 -8.49
C VAL A 201 -0.03 1.92 -8.21
N LEU A 202 1.30 2.06 -8.22
CA LEU A 202 2.02 3.30 -7.91
C LEU A 202 1.64 3.91 -6.55
N ASN A 203 1.37 3.07 -5.56
CA ASN A 203 1.03 3.51 -4.21
C ASN A 203 2.28 3.88 -3.40
N ILE A 204 2.05 4.61 -2.32
CA ILE A 204 2.98 4.87 -1.24
C ILE A 204 2.62 3.92 -0.10
N ILE A 205 3.62 3.22 0.44
CA ILE A 205 3.48 2.44 1.67
C ILE A 205 4.07 3.26 2.81
N TYR A 206 3.26 3.49 3.84
CA TYR A 206 3.67 4.06 5.11
C TYR A 206 3.93 2.93 6.09
N VAL A 207 5.07 2.99 6.78
CA VAL A 207 5.49 1.98 7.76
C VAL A 207 5.78 2.73 9.06
N GLY A 208 4.89 2.56 10.04
CA GLY A 208 4.91 3.32 11.28
C GLY A 208 4.39 4.74 11.13
N CYS A 209 4.14 5.38 12.27
CA CYS A 209 3.60 6.72 12.34
C CYS A 209 3.95 7.47 13.62
N GLN A 210 3.56 8.74 13.67
CA GLN A 210 3.71 9.58 14.84
C GLN A 210 2.41 10.34 15.11
N ASP A 211 2.06 10.45 16.38
CA ASP A 211 1.12 11.46 16.85
C ASP A 211 1.90 12.75 17.17
N PRO A 212 1.74 13.83 16.38
CA PRO A 212 2.46 15.07 16.59
C PRO A 212 1.92 15.87 17.79
N ASN A 213 0.69 15.61 18.23
CA ASN A 213 0.10 16.29 19.40
C ASN A 213 0.64 15.71 20.70
N MET A 214 0.81 14.38 20.74
CA MET A 214 1.35 13.67 21.91
C MET A 214 2.87 13.46 21.84
N ASN A 215 3.50 13.72 20.69
CA ASN A 215 4.89 13.39 20.40
C ASN A 215 5.22 11.91 20.68
N ILE A 216 4.29 11.03 20.33
CA ILE A 216 4.43 9.57 20.48
C ILE A 216 4.68 8.96 19.11
N GLU A 217 5.72 8.15 18.99
CA GLU A 217 6.01 7.35 17.80
C GLU A 217 5.42 5.95 17.95
N TYR A 218 4.81 5.46 16.87
CA TYR A 218 4.29 4.11 16.73
C TYR A 218 5.06 3.42 15.60
N PRO A 219 6.24 2.84 15.89
CA PRO A 219 6.98 2.09 14.90
C PRO A 219 6.20 0.85 14.46
N ALA A 220 6.32 0.50 13.19
CA ALA A 220 5.83 -0.79 12.70
C ALA A 220 6.74 -1.91 13.20
N SER A 221 6.18 -3.08 13.40
CA SER A 221 6.88 -4.32 13.71
C SER A 221 6.67 -5.32 12.58
N GLY A 222 7.73 -6.02 12.20
CA GLY A 222 7.65 -7.06 11.20
C GLY A 222 8.95 -7.28 10.45
N TRP A 223 8.85 -7.47 9.14
CA TRP A 223 10.01 -7.61 8.26
C TRP A 223 9.73 -7.06 6.86
N VAL A 224 10.74 -6.46 6.25
CA VAL A 224 10.69 -5.98 4.86
C VAL A 224 12.01 -6.31 4.17
N THR A 225 11.91 -7.01 3.04
CA THR A 225 13.02 -7.30 2.15
C THR A 225 12.85 -6.52 0.85
N SER A 226 13.88 -5.78 0.44
CA SER A 226 13.93 -5.15 -0.87
C SER A 226 15.16 -5.61 -1.66
N ILE A 227 14.97 -5.88 -2.95
CA ILE A 227 16.01 -6.37 -3.86
C ILE A 227 16.02 -5.45 -5.09
N GLY A 228 17.08 -4.65 -5.24
CA GLY A 228 17.13 -3.63 -6.30
C GLY A 228 18.55 -3.15 -6.57
N VAL A 229 18.65 -1.91 -7.07
CA VAL A 229 19.92 -1.33 -7.56
C VAL A 229 21.02 -1.32 -6.50
N PHE A 230 20.66 -1.16 -5.23
CA PHE A 230 21.62 -1.12 -4.12
C PHE A 230 21.75 -2.48 -3.39
N GLY A 231 21.45 -3.57 -4.09
CA GLY A 231 21.53 -4.92 -3.56
C GLY A 231 20.30 -5.34 -2.76
N ILE A 232 20.49 -6.34 -1.90
CA ILE A 232 19.47 -6.91 -1.03
C ILE A 232 19.52 -6.20 0.32
N GLN A 233 18.38 -5.66 0.76
CA GLN A 233 18.22 -5.05 2.08
C GLN A 233 17.15 -5.80 2.85
N LYS A 234 17.52 -6.31 4.02
CA LYS A 234 16.64 -7.07 4.92
C LYS A 234 16.45 -6.23 6.20
N ASN A 235 15.24 -5.77 6.43
CA ASN A 235 14.85 -5.07 7.66
C ASN A 235 13.96 -5.99 8.48
N LYS A 236 14.19 -6.08 9.79
CA LYS A 236 13.41 -6.89 10.73
C LYS A 236 13.25 -6.13 12.04
N GLY A 237 12.20 -6.44 12.79
CA GLY A 237 11.94 -5.84 14.10
C GLY A 237 11.11 -4.57 14.01
N SER A 238 11.39 -3.63 14.93
CA SER A 238 10.81 -2.29 14.97
C SER A 238 11.37 -1.43 13.83
N MET A 239 10.51 -0.77 13.07
CA MET A 239 10.89 0.00 11.90
C MET A 239 9.96 1.16 11.56
N THR A 240 10.53 2.17 10.92
CA THR A 240 9.83 3.35 10.41
C THR A 240 10.25 3.67 8.98
N GLY A 241 9.33 4.25 8.20
CA GLY A 241 9.65 4.82 6.91
C GLY A 241 10.63 5.99 7.03
N ALA A 242 11.57 6.09 6.10
CA ALA A 242 12.60 7.13 6.12
C ALA A 242 12.79 7.79 4.75
N LEU A 243 11.80 7.68 3.86
CA LEU A 243 11.80 8.44 2.61
C LEU A 243 11.73 9.94 2.92
N PRO A 244 12.50 10.78 2.21
CA PRO A 244 12.49 12.23 2.39
C PRO A 244 11.27 12.85 1.70
N ILE A 245 10.09 12.32 2.01
CA ILE A 245 8.81 12.76 1.50
C ILE A 245 7.99 13.10 2.74
N GLN A 246 7.32 14.24 2.69
CA GLN A 246 6.46 14.63 3.79
C GLN A 246 5.35 13.58 3.94
N GLY A 247 5.20 13.07 5.16
CA GLY A 247 4.12 12.16 5.50
C GLY A 247 2.75 12.76 5.17
N THR A 248 1.74 11.91 5.11
CA THR A 248 0.36 12.34 4.96
C THR A 248 -0.21 12.59 6.34
N TYR A 249 -0.60 13.85 6.59
CA TYR A 249 -1.38 14.21 7.76
C TYR A 249 -2.82 13.79 7.52
N TRP A 250 -3.38 13.02 8.42
CA TRP A 250 -4.83 12.84 8.47
C TRP A 250 -5.42 14.03 9.21
N PRO A 251 -6.03 15.02 8.53
CA PRO A 251 -6.56 16.19 9.20
C PRO A 251 -7.95 15.81 9.69
N TRP A 252 -8.07 15.56 10.99
CA TRP A 252 -9.35 15.76 11.64
C TRP A 252 -9.46 17.24 12.00
N TYR A 253 -10.42 17.92 11.37
CA TYR A 253 -11.01 19.15 11.91
C TYR A 253 -12.00 18.83 13.06
N ALA A 254 -11.79 17.74 13.78
CA ALA A 254 -12.32 17.54 15.11
C ALA A 254 -11.17 17.85 16.08
N PRO A 255 -11.25 18.92 16.89
CA PRO A 255 -10.17 19.33 17.80
C PRO A 255 -9.76 18.27 18.84
N GLU A 256 -10.45 17.13 18.87
CA GLU A 256 -10.27 16.05 19.86
C GLU A 256 -9.73 14.74 19.24
N ALA A 257 -9.58 14.65 17.90
CA ALA A 257 -9.06 13.44 17.26
C ALA A 257 -7.54 13.55 17.02
N PRO A 258 -6.73 12.59 17.53
CA PRO A 258 -5.30 12.59 17.28
C PRO A 258 -4.93 12.64 15.80
N ILE A 259 -4.07 13.60 15.46
CA ILE A 259 -3.46 13.72 14.15
C ILE A 259 -2.42 12.61 14.06
N VAL A 260 -2.37 11.86 12.96
CA VAL A 260 -1.33 10.84 12.76
C VAL A 260 -0.56 11.17 11.49
N LEU A 261 0.76 11.30 11.63
CA LEU A 261 1.71 11.50 10.54
C LEU A 261 2.35 10.18 10.17
N GLY A 262 2.07 9.69 8.97
CA GLY A 262 2.70 8.47 8.45
C GLY A 262 4.14 8.67 8.04
N TYR A 263 4.96 7.65 8.27
CA TYR A 263 6.33 7.61 7.78
C TYR A 263 6.42 6.89 6.43
N PRO A 264 6.61 7.60 5.30
CA PRO A 264 6.66 6.98 3.99
C PRO A 264 7.92 6.11 3.88
N ALA A 265 7.72 4.85 3.51
CA ALA A 265 8.76 3.83 3.44
C ALA A 265 9.00 3.34 2.02
N VAL A 266 7.94 3.23 1.22
CA VAL A 266 7.99 2.73 -0.15
C VAL A 266 7.19 3.66 -1.05
N VAL A 267 7.72 4.03 -2.22
CA VAL A 267 7.03 4.85 -3.22
C VAL A 267 7.02 4.16 -4.57
N GLY A 268 5.91 4.34 -5.29
CA GLY A 268 5.68 3.72 -6.59
C GLY A 268 5.46 2.22 -6.46
N PHE A 269 4.91 1.76 -5.33
CA PHE A 269 4.62 0.36 -5.10
C PHE A 269 3.52 -0.13 -6.03
N SER A 270 3.82 -1.17 -6.80
CA SER A 270 2.87 -1.87 -7.65
C SER A 270 2.94 -3.37 -7.40
N GLY A 271 1.87 -3.96 -6.89
CA GLY A 271 1.85 -5.37 -6.48
C GLY A 271 0.68 -5.69 -5.56
N PHE A 272 0.76 -6.85 -4.91
CA PHE A 272 -0.28 -7.37 -4.04
C PHE A 272 -0.03 -6.98 -2.59
N LYS A 273 -1.10 -6.74 -1.84
CA LYS A 273 -1.14 -6.77 -0.39
C LYS A 273 -2.28 -7.68 0.09
N ILE A 274 -2.10 -8.35 1.20
CA ILE A 274 -3.05 -9.21 1.86
C ILE A 274 -3.04 -8.81 3.33
N GLY A 275 -4.20 -8.66 3.94
CA GLY A 275 -4.29 -8.25 5.33
C GLY A 275 -5.53 -7.43 5.60
N TRP A 276 -5.66 -6.96 6.83
CA TRP A 276 -6.81 -6.19 7.26
C TRP A 276 -6.40 -4.89 7.96
N MET A 277 -7.22 -3.87 7.74
CA MET A 277 -7.15 -2.64 8.51
C MET A 277 -7.80 -2.86 9.88
N LYS A 278 -7.02 -2.83 10.97
CA LYS A 278 -7.54 -3.07 12.33
C LYS A 278 -8.50 -1.97 12.80
N SER A 279 -8.34 -0.75 12.29
CA SER A 279 -9.25 0.37 12.51
C SER A 279 -9.05 1.39 11.40
N LEU A 280 -10.13 1.99 10.88
CA LEU A 280 -10.04 3.05 9.88
C LEU A 280 -9.23 4.27 10.36
N TYR A 281 -9.00 4.38 11.69
CA TYR A 281 -8.80 5.69 12.31
C TYR A 281 -7.52 5.89 13.09
N TRP A 282 -6.75 4.86 13.48
CA TRP A 282 -5.76 5.07 14.54
C TRP A 282 -4.32 4.68 14.23
N THR A 283 -4.05 3.49 13.68
CA THR A 283 -2.65 3.02 13.71
C THR A 283 -2.23 2.20 12.50
N GLY A 284 -3.00 2.17 11.39
CA GLY A 284 -2.68 1.31 10.24
C GLY A 284 -3.11 -0.14 10.43
N GLY A 285 -2.90 -0.94 9.39
CA GLY A 285 -3.26 -2.36 9.35
C GLY A 285 -2.08 -3.31 9.52
N ASP A 286 -2.41 -4.59 9.49
CA ASP A 286 -1.49 -5.70 9.45
C ASP A 286 -1.49 -6.25 8.03
N TYR A 287 -0.36 -6.14 7.33
CA TYR A 287 -0.30 -6.43 5.91
C TYR A 287 0.92 -7.25 5.53
N ASP A 288 0.67 -8.33 4.82
CA ASP A 288 1.61 -8.95 3.90
C ASP A 288 1.53 -8.23 2.55
N TYR A 289 2.67 -7.96 1.91
CA TYR A 289 2.68 -7.34 0.59
C TYR A 289 3.88 -7.77 -0.21
N LEU A 290 3.70 -7.93 -1.51
CA LEU A 290 4.75 -8.29 -2.46
C LEU A 290 4.53 -7.57 -3.79
N GLY A 291 5.60 -7.02 -4.36
CA GLY A 291 5.49 -6.26 -5.59
C GLY A 291 6.79 -5.63 -6.03
N SER A 292 6.62 -4.64 -6.89
CA SER A 292 7.67 -3.76 -7.37
C SER A 292 7.56 -2.38 -6.72
N ALA A 293 8.68 -1.69 -6.53
CA ALA A 293 8.69 -0.31 -6.07
C ALA A 293 9.76 0.52 -6.77
N VAL A 294 9.53 1.82 -6.88
CA VAL A 294 10.49 2.78 -7.43
C VAL A 294 11.55 3.10 -6.39
N TRP A 295 11.16 3.32 -5.13
CA TRP A 295 12.07 3.69 -4.06
C TRP A 295 11.60 3.11 -2.72
N VAL A 296 12.51 2.45 -2.00
CA VAL A 296 12.34 2.00 -0.62
C VAL A 296 13.38 2.70 0.25
N ARG A 297 12.97 3.17 1.43
CA ARG A 297 13.90 3.57 2.50
C ARG A 297 13.25 3.35 3.86
N ILE A 298 13.86 2.47 4.66
CA ILE A 298 13.34 2.04 5.95
C ILE A 298 14.47 2.15 6.98
N THR A 299 14.14 2.72 8.14
CA THR A 299 14.96 2.65 9.35
C THR A 299 14.44 1.51 10.19
N SER A 300 15.32 0.63 10.69
CA SER A 300 14.93 -0.39 11.67
C SER A 300 15.97 -0.49 12.77
N ASP A 301 15.48 -0.70 13.98
CA ASP A 301 16.30 -0.93 15.15
C ASP A 301 16.99 -2.29 14.95
N PHE A 302 18.33 -2.29 14.93
CA PHE A 302 19.15 -3.49 14.93
C PHE A 302 19.85 -3.59 16.28
#